data_AF-A0A1V3SBE8-F1
#
_entry.id   AF-A0A1V3SBE8-F1
#
_cell.length_a   1.000
_cell.length_b   1.000
_cell.length_c   1.000
_cell.angle_alpha   90.00
_cell.angle_beta   90.00
_cell.angle_gamma   90.00
#
_symmetry.space_group_name_H-M   'P 1'
#
loop_
_entity.id
_entity.type
_entity.pdbx_description
1 polymer ?
#
loop_
_entity_poly.entity_id
_entity_poly.type
_entity_poly.pdbx_seq_one_letter_code
_entity_poly.pdbx_strand_id
1 'polypeptide(L)'
;MIGRSFWSRLGRSNSSMNNNLIPHEVVSRIVDGATPIRAWRERLNLTQDEVARRLGISQPAFAQQESVAKPRRATREKIAAAFGIHADQLEL
;
A
#
# COMPACT_ATOMS: atom_id res chain seq x y z
N MET A 1 28.95 3.12 -21.66
CA MET A 1 27.67 3.04 -22.40
C MET A 1 27.20 1.59 -22.36
N ILE A 2 26.00 1.33 -21.85
CA ILE A 2 25.12 0.15 -22.09
C ILE A 2 25.64 -1.19 -21.53
N GLY A 3 24.92 -2.02 -20.78
CA GLY A 3 23.49 -2.05 -20.47
C GLY A 3 23.16 -3.18 -19.47
N ARG A 4 22.02 -2.97 -18.83
CA ARG A 4 21.32 -3.79 -17.83
C ARG A 4 21.23 -5.28 -18.16
N SER A 5 21.44 -6.14 -17.16
CA SER A 5 20.94 -7.53 -17.15
C SER A 5 20.85 -8.08 -15.73
N PHE A 6 19.92 -7.55 -14.93
CA PHE A 6 19.63 -8.05 -13.57
C PHE A 6 18.44 -9.03 -13.52
N TRP A 7 17.92 -9.48 -14.67
CA TRP A 7 16.73 -10.34 -14.68
C TRP A 7 16.95 -11.55 -15.60
N SER A 8 17.26 -12.69 -14.99
CA SER A 8 17.18 -14.00 -15.62
C SER A 8 16.93 -15.07 -14.56
N ARG A 9 15.64 -15.28 -14.24
CA ARG A 9 15.04 -16.61 -14.02
C ARG A 9 13.52 -16.46 -13.85
N LEU A 10 12.78 -16.59 -14.94
CA LEU A 10 11.32 -16.76 -14.90
C LEU A 10 11.02 -18.14 -14.33
N GLY A 11 10.55 -18.17 -13.09
CA GLY A 11 10.00 -19.35 -12.43
C GLY A 11 8.49 -19.19 -12.21
N ARG A 12 7.73 -19.93 -13.02
CA ARG A 12 6.32 -20.36 -12.82
C ARG A 12 5.24 -19.29 -12.60
N SER A 13 4.46 -19.07 -13.66
CA SER A 13 3.13 -18.46 -13.65
C SER A 13 2.15 -19.23 -12.75
N ASN A 14 1.50 -18.52 -11.82
CA ASN A 14 0.18 -18.83 -11.24
C ASN A 14 -0.25 -17.71 -10.29
N SER A 15 -0.86 -16.60 -10.75
CA SER A 15 -1.47 -15.58 -9.85
C SER A 15 -2.42 -14.58 -10.55
N SER A 16 -3.25 -14.99 -11.51
CA SER A 16 -4.17 -14.06 -12.21
C SER A 16 -5.50 -13.79 -11.47
N MET A 17 -5.73 -14.35 -10.27
CA MET A 17 -7.02 -14.26 -9.56
C MET A 17 -6.95 -13.73 -8.12
N ASN A 18 -5.76 -13.46 -7.58
CA ASN A 18 -5.59 -13.06 -6.17
C ASN A 18 -5.23 -11.58 -5.98
N ASN A 19 -5.09 -10.82 -7.07
CA ASN A 19 -4.45 -9.50 -7.05
C ASN A 19 -5.31 -8.37 -6.48
N ASN A 20 -6.53 -8.68 -6.03
CA ASN A 20 -7.46 -7.71 -5.45
C ASN A 20 -8.17 -8.20 -4.18
N LEU A 21 -7.67 -9.28 -3.56
CA LEU A 21 -8.27 -9.79 -2.33
C LEU A 21 -7.93 -8.84 -1.17
N ILE A 22 -8.96 -8.37 -0.47
CA ILE A 22 -8.80 -7.53 0.72
C ILE A 22 -9.13 -8.40 1.94
N PRO A 23 -8.20 -8.55 2.90
CA PRO A 23 -8.44 -9.35 4.10
C PRO A 23 -9.65 -8.83 4.89
N HIS A 24 -10.43 -9.75 5.47
CA HIS A 24 -11.61 -9.39 6.27
C HIS A 24 -11.28 -8.43 7.42
N GLU A 25 -10.12 -8.58 8.07
CA GLU A 25 -9.65 -7.66 9.12
C GLU A 25 -9.50 -6.22 8.64
N VAL A 26 -9.08 -6.01 7.39
CA VAL A 26 -8.96 -4.68 6.80
C VAL A 26 -10.36 -4.10 6.57
N VAL A 27 -11.28 -4.91 6.02
CA VAL A 27 -12.67 -4.51 5.80
C VAL A 27 -13.38 -4.16 7.10
N SER A 28 -13.23 -4.98 8.14
CA SER A 28 -13.81 -4.74 9.47
C SER A 28 -13.36 -3.39 10.01
N ARG A 29 -12.06 -3.09 9.97
CA ARG A 29 -11.53 -1.80 10.44
C ARG A 29 -12.10 -0.62 9.68
N ILE A 30 -12.32 -0.77 8.37
CA ILE A 30 -12.90 0.30 7.54
C ILE A 30 -14.37 0.52 7.92
N VAL A 31 -15.13 -0.55 8.17
CA VAL A 31 -16.51 -0.46 8.70
C VAL A 31 -16.53 0.22 10.08
N ASP A 32 -15.52 -0.03 10.90
CA ASP A 32 -15.33 0.62 12.21
C ASP A 32 -14.83 2.09 12.10
N GLY A 33 -14.68 2.63 10.89
CA GLY A 33 -14.35 4.03 10.62
C GLY A 33 -12.86 4.31 10.36
N ALA A 34 -12.01 3.29 10.25
CA ALA A 34 -10.63 3.49 9.82
C ALA A 34 -10.55 3.83 8.32
N THR A 35 -9.57 4.66 7.94
CA THR A 35 -9.27 4.85 6.51
C THR A 35 -8.65 3.57 5.92
N PRO A 36 -8.80 3.31 4.61
CA PRO A 36 -8.17 2.15 3.97
C PRO A 36 -6.65 2.11 4.19
N ILE A 37 -5.99 3.28 4.14
CA ILE A 37 -4.56 3.40 4.41
C ILE A 37 -4.21 2.93 5.84
N ARG A 38 -4.98 3.38 6.83
CA ARG A 38 -4.76 3.01 8.23
C ARG A 38 -4.99 1.53 8.47
N ALA A 39 -6.10 0.99 7.94
CA ALA A 39 -6.46 -0.41 8.09
C ALA A 39 -5.35 -1.34 7.53
N TRP A 40 -4.83 -1.02 6.34
CA TRP A 40 -3.71 -1.76 5.75
C TRP A 40 -2.40 -1.58 6.52
N ARG A 41 -2.08 -0.36 6.95
CA ARG A 41 -0.87 -0.09 7.74
C ARG A 41 -0.83 -0.94 9.01
N GLU A 42 -1.93 -0.95 9.75
CA GLU A 42 -2.05 -1.72 10.99
C GLU A 42 -1.99 -3.22 10.72
N ARG A 43 -2.61 -3.70 9.64
CA ARG A 43 -2.54 -5.11 9.23
C ARG A 43 -1.13 -5.57 8.85
N LEU A 44 -0.32 -4.67 8.31
CA LEU A 44 1.08 -4.92 7.95
C LEU A 44 2.04 -4.64 9.12
N ASN A 45 1.52 -4.30 10.30
CA ASN A 45 2.28 -3.93 11.50
C ASN A 45 3.30 -2.79 11.25
N LEU A 46 2.95 -1.84 10.38
CA LEU A 46 3.79 -0.70 10.07
C LEU A 46 3.45 0.49 10.98
N THR A 47 4.47 1.24 11.43
CA THR A 47 4.26 2.54 12.10
C THR A 47 4.09 3.64 11.06
N GLN A 48 3.53 4.78 11.44
CA GLN A 48 3.48 5.95 10.54
C GLN A 48 4.88 6.40 10.11
N ASP A 49 5.85 6.33 11.02
CA ASP A 49 7.25 6.67 10.75
C ASP A 49 7.87 5.73 9.70
N GLU A 50 7.65 4.42 9.83
CA GLU A 50 8.14 3.42 8.89
C GLU A 50 7.63 3.68 7.46
N VAL A 51 6.34 4.00 7.33
CA VAL A 51 5.76 4.30 6.02
C VAL A 51 6.29 5.64 5.49
N ALA A 52 6.42 6.65 6.34
CA ALA A 52 6.98 7.94 5.96
C ALA A 52 8.42 7.80 5.43
N ARG A 53 9.26 7.00 6.09
CA ARG A 53 10.62 6.68 5.61
C ARG A 53 10.59 6.01 4.23
N ARG A 54 9.70 5.04 4.01
CA ARG A 54 9.55 4.37 2.70
C ARG A 54 9.11 5.33 1.59
N LEU A 55 8.30 6.33 1.94
CA LEU A 55 7.81 7.36 1.02
C LEU A 55 8.78 8.54 0.84
N GLY A 56 9.83 8.65 1.66
CA GLY A 56 10.73 9.79 1.66
C GLY A 56 10.07 11.10 2.10
N ILE A 57 9.09 11.04 3.01
CA ILE A 57 8.38 12.21 3.56
C ILE A 57 8.49 12.23 5.09
N SER A 58 8.06 13.33 5.72
CA SER A 58 8.01 13.40 7.19
C SER A 58 6.84 12.59 7.76
N GLN A 59 7.00 12.09 8.99
CA GLN A 59 5.94 11.35 9.69
C GLN A 59 4.63 12.16 9.84
N PRO A 60 4.65 13.47 10.15
CA PRO A 60 3.43 14.29 10.13
C PRO A 60 2.79 14.44 8.75
N ALA A 61 3.59 14.48 7.67
CA ALA A 61 3.05 14.54 6.31
C ALA A 61 2.35 13.22 5.94
N PHE A 62 2.91 12.08 6.34
CA PHE A 62 2.22 10.80 6.17
C PHE A 62 0.96 10.71 7.04
N ALA A 63 0.99 11.16 8.29
CA ALA A 63 -0.19 11.17 9.17
C ALA A 63 -1.34 12.01 8.57
N GLN A 64 -1.02 13.13 7.92
CA GLN A 64 -2.01 13.91 7.15
C GLN A 64 -2.54 13.15 5.93
N GLN A 65 -1.69 12.39 5.21
CA GLN A 65 -2.16 11.57 4.09
C GLN A 65 -3.05 10.41 4.56
N GLU A 66 -2.72 9.79 5.69
CA GLU A 66 -3.46 8.66 6.27
C GLU A 66 -4.86 9.06 6.73
N SER A 67 -5.04 10.29 7.20
CA SER A 67 -6.36 10.80 7.65
C SER A 67 -7.30 11.16 6.51
N VAL A 68 -6.82 11.22 5.27
CA VAL A 68 -7.65 11.50 4.10
C VAL A 68 -8.43 10.23 3.71
N ALA A 69 -9.76 10.30 3.82
CA ALA A 69 -10.64 9.17 3.48
C ALA A 69 -10.52 8.74 2.01
N LYS A 70 -10.37 9.69 1.08
CA LYS A 70 -10.26 9.43 -0.37
C LYS A 70 -9.01 10.14 -0.95
N PRO A 71 -7.83 9.52 -0.84
CA PRO A 71 -6.60 10.10 -1.38
C PRO A 71 -6.65 10.18 -2.91
N ARG A 72 -5.95 11.17 -3.49
CA ARG A 72 -5.77 11.25 -4.94
C ARG A 72 -5.06 9.99 -5.45
N ARG A 73 -5.38 9.58 -6.68
CA ARG A 73 -4.78 8.39 -7.34
C ARG A 73 -3.26 8.31 -7.19
N ALA A 74 -2.54 9.39 -7.49
CA ALA A 74 -1.08 9.41 -7.40
C ALA A 74 -0.56 9.16 -5.96
N THR A 75 -1.26 9.66 -4.94
CA THR A 75 -0.91 9.41 -3.53
C THR A 75 -1.19 7.96 -3.17
N ARG A 76 -2.36 7.44 -3.59
CA ARG A 76 -2.76 6.05 -3.38
C ARG A 76 -1.75 5.06 -3.97
N GLU A 77 -1.30 5.29 -5.20
CA GLU A 77 -0.29 4.46 -5.88
C GLU A 77 1.05 4.45 -5.12
N LYS A 78 1.51 5.60 -4.63
CA LYS A 78 2.75 5.68 -3.82
C LYS A 78 2.63 4.91 -2.50
N ILE A 79 1.51 5.07 -1.79
CA ILE A 79 1.26 4.39 -0.52
C ILE A 79 1.13 2.87 -0.74
N ALA A 80 0.40 2.45 -1.77
CA ALA A 80 0.27 1.04 -2.14
C ALA A 80 1.63 0.40 -2.44
N ALA A 81 2.50 1.10 -3.17
CA ALA A 81 3.87 0.66 -3.42
C ALA A 81 4.69 0.52 -2.11
N ALA A 82 4.55 1.46 -1.16
CA ALA A 82 5.20 1.38 0.15
C ALA A 82 4.70 0.21 1.03
N PHE A 83 3.46 -0.23 0.80
CA PHE A 83 2.82 -1.37 1.46
C PHE A 83 3.07 -2.70 0.74
N GLY A 84 3.50 -2.67 -0.53
CA GLY A 84 3.64 -3.87 -1.34
C GLY A 84 2.30 -4.47 -1.78
N ILE A 85 1.28 -3.63 -1.94
CA ILE A 85 -0.09 -4.03 -2.35
C ILE A 85 -0.49 -3.31 -3.65
N HIS A 86 -1.62 -3.72 -4.24
CA HIS A 86 -2.18 -3.03 -5.39
C HIS A 86 -2.94 -1.76 -4.98
N ALA A 87 -2.91 -0.71 -5.81
CA ALA A 87 -3.54 0.56 -5.49
C ALA A 87 -5.07 0.46 -5.34
N ASP A 88 -5.70 -0.46 -6.06
CA ASP A 88 -7.14 -0.72 -6.00
C ASP A 88 -7.58 -1.30 -4.65
N GLN A 89 -6.66 -1.91 -3.89
CA GLN A 89 -6.93 -2.39 -2.52
C GLN A 89 -7.07 -1.24 -1.50
N LEU A 90 -6.79 0.01 -1.92
CA LEU A 90 -7.01 1.24 -1.16
C LEU A 90 -8.19 2.07 -1.69
N GLU A 91 -8.98 1.55 -2.64
CA GLU A 91 -10.11 2.25 -3.30
C GLU A 91 -11.49 1.99 -2.63
N LEU A 92 -11.50 1.43 -1.42
CA LEU A 92 -12.72 1.14 -0.67
C LEU A 92 -13.51 2.38 -0.25
#